data_AF-A0A6G1X044-F1
#
_entry.id   AF-A0A6G1X044-F1
#
_cell.length_a   1.000
_cell.length_b   1.000
_cell.length_c   1.000
_cell.angle_alpha   90.00
_cell.angle_beta   90.00
_cell.angle_gamma   90.00
#
_symmetry.space_group_name_H-M   'P 1'
#
loop_
_entity.id
_entity.type
_entity.pdbx_description
1 polymer ?
#
loop_
_entity_poly.entity_id
_entity_poly.type
_entity_poly.pdbx_seq_one_letter_code
_entity_poly.pdbx_strand_id
1 'polypeptide(L)'
;MVSAKDVQELVKSKLKGYKFLIVSNREPYIHMHTPDGVQVKTPAGGLTAALDPLMQATGGTWVAGGSGDADRKNVDKQNRCRVPPSNPKYVLKRVWMSKGEVDKFYFGFSNQTLWPLCHNVFKEPIFDESFWSGYKHTNALYAEAIRQETRGIDKAFIWFHDYHLGLAPKMVRNGATKKQKLVLAHFWHIPWPAWDTFTLLPWGKEILDGMLANDLIGFHLPSYCINFLASVEKVLGIKPDYRVLNVKYKGRTIHVRPFPISVDFDTIDKLARKPGVAREIKRVRAPQYIPYKYIGVGVDRIDYTKGIL
;
A
#
# COMPACT_ATOMS: atom_id res chain seq x y z
N MET A 1 -16.97 -1.07 -18.26
CA MET A 1 -15.85 -0.54 -17.46
C MET A 1 -16.42 0.47 -16.50
N VAL A 2 -16.10 0.38 -15.20
CA VAL A 2 -16.53 1.38 -14.20
C VAL A 2 -15.69 2.63 -14.44
N SER A 3 -16.31 3.76 -14.75
CA SER A 3 -15.58 5.01 -14.97
C SER A 3 -15.06 5.59 -13.66
N ALA A 4 -14.05 6.47 -13.71
CA ALA A 4 -13.59 7.19 -12.53
C ALA A 4 -14.71 7.99 -11.83
N LYS A 5 -15.73 8.42 -12.60
CA LYS A 5 -16.92 9.10 -12.09
C LYS A 5 -17.85 8.15 -11.32
N ASP A 6 -18.02 6.92 -11.80
CA ASP A 6 -18.82 5.90 -11.10
C ASP A 6 -18.19 5.52 -9.75
N VAL A 7 -16.86 5.41 -9.71
CA VAL A 7 -16.12 5.17 -8.46
C VAL A 7 -16.29 6.35 -7.50
N GLN A 8 -16.24 7.59 -8.00
CA GLN A 8 -16.49 8.79 -7.20
C GLN A 8 -17.87 8.77 -6.56
N GLU A 9 -18.91 8.50 -7.34
CA GLU A 9 -20.29 8.46 -6.86
C GLU A 9 -20.51 7.31 -5.89
N LEU A 10 -19.90 6.16 -6.14
CA LEU A 10 -19.92 5.03 -5.21
C LEU A 10 -19.27 5.39 -3.88
N VAL A 11 -18.07 5.97 -3.88
CA VAL A 11 -17.38 6.33 -2.65
C VAL A 11 -18.15 7.43 -1.90
N LYS A 12 -18.61 8.47 -2.58
CA LYS A 12 -19.40 9.55 -1.95
C LYS A 12 -20.70 9.03 -1.35
N SER A 13 -21.39 8.11 -2.02
CA SER A 13 -22.64 7.55 -1.53
C SER A 13 -22.44 6.55 -0.38
N LYS A 14 -21.47 5.64 -0.49
CA LYS A 14 -21.24 4.56 0.48
C LYS A 14 -20.44 5.00 1.71
N LEU A 15 -19.55 5.98 1.57
CA LEU A 15 -18.75 6.53 2.68
C LEU A 15 -19.30 7.85 3.23
N LYS A 16 -20.56 8.19 2.93
CA LYS A 16 -21.19 9.39 3.47
C LYS A 16 -21.13 9.41 5.00
N GLY A 17 -20.56 10.47 5.56
CA GLY A 17 -20.39 10.64 7.01
C GLY A 17 -19.22 9.85 7.63
N TYR A 18 -18.42 9.15 6.82
CA TYR A 18 -17.16 8.56 7.25
C TYR A 18 -15.99 9.48 6.88
N LYS A 19 -15.07 9.70 7.82
CA LYS A 19 -13.74 10.21 7.48
C LYS A 19 -12.99 9.11 6.72
N PHE A 20 -12.65 9.37 5.46
CA PHE A 20 -11.93 8.43 4.62
C PHE A 20 -10.41 8.65 4.71
N LEU A 21 -9.68 7.56 4.99
CA LEU A 21 -8.22 7.54 5.03
C LEU A 21 -7.67 6.42 4.15
N ILE A 22 -6.63 6.75 3.37
CA ILE A 22 -5.73 5.77 2.75
C ILE A 22 -4.42 5.79 3.54
N VAL A 23 -3.81 4.63 3.76
CA VAL A 23 -2.55 4.47 4.49
C VAL A 23 -1.59 3.60 3.68
N SER A 24 -0.41 4.11 3.36
CA SER A 24 0.61 3.35 2.62
C SER A 24 2.02 3.75 3.05
N ASN A 25 3.00 2.88 2.81
CA ASN A 25 4.39 3.24 3.09
C ASN A 25 4.89 4.39 2.19
N ARG A 26 4.57 4.33 0.89
CA ARG A 26 4.97 5.34 -0.09
C ARG A 26 3.95 6.47 -0.16
N GLU A 27 4.43 7.70 -0.24
CA GLU A 27 3.62 8.90 -0.47
C GLU A 27 3.45 9.20 -1.97
N PRO A 28 2.37 9.89 -2.36
CA PRO A 28 2.10 10.24 -3.76
C PRO A 28 2.85 11.49 -4.27
N TYR A 29 3.32 12.36 -3.37
CA TYR A 29 4.01 13.61 -3.70
C TYR A 29 5.17 13.84 -2.72
N ILE A 30 6.37 14.04 -3.26
CA ILE A 30 7.62 14.19 -2.49
C ILE A 30 8.20 15.58 -2.77
N HIS A 31 8.49 16.37 -1.73
CA HIS A 31 9.22 17.64 -1.87
C HIS A 31 10.72 17.38 -1.80
N MET A 32 11.43 17.83 -2.83
CA MET A 32 12.88 17.67 -2.95
C MET A 32 13.56 19.04 -3.07
N HIS A 33 14.70 19.20 -2.42
CA HIS A 33 15.60 20.32 -2.69
C HIS A 33 16.26 20.13 -4.07
N THR A 34 16.19 21.16 -4.90
CA THR A 34 16.82 21.25 -6.22
C THR A 34 17.60 22.56 -6.33
N PRO A 35 18.49 22.73 -7.32
CA PRO A 35 19.16 24.00 -7.58
C PRO A 35 18.18 25.17 -7.77
N ASP A 36 16.98 24.91 -8.31
CA ASP A 36 15.93 25.91 -8.56
C ASP A 36 14.96 26.10 -7.39
N GLY A 37 15.30 25.57 -6.20
CA GLY A 37 14.46 25.60 -5.00
C GLY A 37 13.74 24.27 -4.74
N VAL A 38 12.64 24.31 -3.99
CA VAL A 38 11.88 23.09 -3.65
C VAL A 38 10.98 22.70 -4.81
N GLN A 39 11.15 21.49 -5.35
CA GLN A 39 10.28 20.92 -6.37
C GLN A 39 9.51 19.72 -5.85
N VAL A 40 8.32 19.49 -6.41
CA VAL A 40 7.49 18.34 -6.06
C VAL A 40 7.62 17.26 -7.13
N LYS A 41 8.04 16.07 -6.71
CA LYS A 41 8.16 14.89 -7.55
C LYS A 41 7.06 13.89 -7.22
N THR A 42 6.44 13.33 -8.25
CA THR A 42 5.57 12.15 -8.14
C THR A 42 6.43 10.88 -8.27
N PRO A 43 6.54 10.04 -7.23
CA PRO A 43 7.36 8.84 -7.31
C PRO A 43 6.74 7.82 -8.27
N ALA A 44 7.60 7.11 -8.99
CA ALA A 44 7.20 5.98 -9.82
C ALA A 44 6.76 4.82 -8.92
N GLY A 45 5.51 4.34 -9.09
CA GLY A 45 4.97 3.21 -8.34
C GLY A 45 3.54 2.89 -8.74
N GLY A 46 3.23 1.61 -8.97
CA GLY A 46 1.90 1.17 -9.39
C GLY A 46 0.81 1.51 -8.37
N LEU A 47 1.13 1.43 -7.08
CA LEU A 47 0.19 1.75 -5.98
C LEU A 47 -0.18 3.23 -5.96
N THR A 48 0.82 4.13 -5.97
CA THR A 48 0.56 5.58 -5.90
C THR A 48 -0.15 6.06 -7.16
N ALA A 49 0.26 5.58 -8.34
CA ALA A 49 -0.39 5.89 -9.61
C ALA A 49 -1.85 5.41 -9.68
N ALA A 50 -2.18 4.26 -9.07
CA ALA A 50 -3.55 3.75 -9.06
C ALA A 50 -4.46 4.48 -8.04
N LEU A 51 -3.92 4.87 -6.88
CA LEU A 51 -4.72 5.43 -5.78
C LEU A 51 -4.81 6.97 -5.79
N ASP A 52 -3.87 7.67 -6.41
CA ASP A 52 -3.90 9.15 -6.47
C ASP A 52 -5.12 9.70 -7.22
N PRO A 53 -5.51 9.20 -8.42
CA PRO A 53 -6.74 9.65 -9.07
C PRO A 53 -7.97 9.43 -8.20
N LEU A 54 -8.03 8.32 -7.46
CA LEU A 54 -9.11 8.02 -6.52
C LEU A 54 -9.14 9.04 -5.37
N MET A 55 -7.99 9.36 -4.75
CA MET A 55 -7.93 10.34 -3.67
C MET A 55 -8.26 11.76 -4.12
N GLN A 56 -7.82 12.17 -5.31
CA GLN A 56 -8.19 13.47 -5.89
C GLN A 56 -9.70 13.59 -6.13
N ALA A 57 -10.33 12.47 -6.49
CA ALA A 57 -11.74 12.29 -6.75
C ALA A 57 -12.61 12.30 -5.48
N THR A 58 -12.16 11.61 -4.43
CA THR A 58 -12.94 11.37 -3.21
C THR A 58 -12.64 12.36 -2.10
N GLY A 59 -11.49 13.03 -2.14
CA GLY A 59 -10.94 13.75 -1.00
C GLY A 59 -10.53 12.78 0.13
N GLY A 60 -10.37 13.31 1.33
CA GLY A 60 -9.96 12.55 2.52
C GLY A 60 -8.53 12.85 2.95
N THR A 61 -7.95 11.94 3.73
CA THR A 61 -6.55 12.04 4.17
C THR A 61 -5.75 10.82 3.70
N TRP A 62 -4.63 11.04 3.03
CA TRP A 62 -3.65 9.99 2.77
C TRP A 62 -2.55 10.08 3.84
N VAL A 63 -2.39 9.03 4.64
CA VAL A 63 -1.30 8.90 5.61
C VAL A 63 -0.16 8.09 4.98
N ALA A 64 1.03 8.68 4.86
CA ALA A 64 2.17 8.01 4.22
C ALA A 64 3.52 8.38 4.82
N GLY A 65 4.54 7.55 4.61
CA GLY A 65 5.91 7.82 5.03
C GLY A 65 6.51 8.97 4.23
N GLY A 66 6.93 10.03 4.92
CA GLY A 66 7.61 11.17 4.30
C GLY A 66 9.07 10.83 4.00
N SER A 67 9.49 11.03 2.75
CA SER A 67 10.78 10.55 2.24
C SER A 67 11.64 11.64 1.58
N GLY A 68 11.05 12.79 1.26
CA GLY A 68 11.74 13.92 0.66
C GLY A 68 12.55 14.72 1.66
N ASP A 69 13.71 15.22 1.22
CA ASP A 69 14.60 16.05 2.04
C ASP A 69 14.01 17.43 2.36
N ALA A 70 13.04 17.91 1.56
CA ALA A 70 12.31 19.15 1.79
C ALA A 70 10.93 18.95 2.43
N ASP A 71 10.47 17.71 2.63
CA ASP A 71 9.08 17.44 3.07
C ASP A 71 8.77 18.03 4.43
N ARG A 72 9.71 17.97 5.38
CA ARG A 72 9.52 18.47 6.75
C ARG A 72 9.29 19.98 6.81
N LYS A 73 9.82 20.72 5.84
CA LYS A 73 9.64 22.18 5.74
C LYS A 73 8.33 22.56 5.02
N ASN A 74 7.69 21.60 4.35
CA ASN A 74 6.50 21.80 3.52
C ASN A 74 5.26 21.12 4.11
N VAL A 75 5.12 21.16 5.44
CA VAL A 75 3.96 20.66 6.17
C VAL A 75 3.55 21.65 7.27
N ASP A 76 2.29 21.55 7.71
CA ASP A 76 1.80 22.24 8.89
C ASP A 76 2.31 21.60 10.21
N LYS A 77 1.91 22.20 11.34
CA LYS A 77 2.26 21.71 12.70
C LYS A 77 1.77 20.29 13.01
N GLN A 78 0.84 19.77 12.21
CA GLN A 78 0.28 18.43 12.31
C GLN A 78 0.88 17.51 11.24
N ASN A 79 2.00 17.86 10.59
CA ASN A 79 2.64 17.10 9.54
C ASN A 79 1.74 16.87 8.30
N ARG A 80 0.85 17.82 8.00
CA ARG A 80 -0.05 17.75 6.84
C ARG A 80 0.37 18.73 5.76
N CYS A 81 0.14 18.37 4.51
CA CYS A 81 0.12 19.28 3.37
C CYS A 81 -1.09 18.97 2.50
N ARG A 82 -1.51 19.91 1.65
CA ARG A 82 -2.58 19.65 0.68
C ARG A 82 -1.98 19.32 -0.67
N VAL A 83 -2.56 18.33 -1.35
CA VAL A 83 -2.06 17.80 -2.62
C VAL A 83 -3.19 17.54 -3.61
N PRO A 84 -2.93 17.57 -4.94
CA PRO A 84 -1.67 17.97 -5.58
C PRO A 84 -1.35 19.46 -5.36
N PRO A 85 -0.08 19.89 -5.35
CA PRO A 85 0.29 21.28 -5.05
C PRO A 85 -0.38 22.34 -5.95
N SER A 86 -0.57 22.02 -7.23
CA SER A 86 -1.16 22.92 -8.22
C SER A 86 -2.69 23.04 -8.11
N ASN A 87 -3.37 22.04 -7.57
CA ASN A 87 -4.83 22.02 -7.44
C ASN A 87 -5.27 21.19 -6.23
N PRO A 88 -5.14 21.70 -4.99
CA PRO A 88 -5.20 20.87 -3.79
C PRO A 88 -6.56 20.18 -3.54
N LYS A 89 -6.63 18.86 -3.72
CA LYS A 89 -7.85 18.04 -3.61
C LYS A 89 -8.02 17.30 -2.28
N TYR A 90 -6.94 16.86 -1.66
CA TYR A 90 -6.98 16.08 -0.42
C TYR A 90 -5.79 16.41 0.48
N VAL A 91 -5.79 15.86 1.69
CA VAL A 91 -4.73 16.06 2.69
C VAL A 91 -3.74 14.90 2.64
N LEU A 92 -2.44 15.19 2.54
CA LEU A 92 -1.36 14.23 2.76
C LEU A 92 -0.78 14.46 4.16
N LYS A 93 -0.91 13.46 5.03
CA LYS A 93 -0.35 13.40 6.38
C LYS A 93 0.93 12.56 6.35
N ARG A 94 2.06 13.16 6.68
CA ARG A 94 3.36 12.47 6.67
C ARG A 94 3.68 11.83 8.01
N VAL A 95 4.16 10.58 7.94
CA VAL A 95 4.77 9.84 9.05
C VAL A 95 6.27 9.95 8.89
N TRP A 96 6.92 10.44 9.94
CA TRP A 96 8.35 10.66 9.94
C TRP A 96 9.08 9.46 10.51
N MET A 97 10.14 9.06 9.82
CA MET A 97 11.06 8.02 10.28
C MET A 97 12.50 8.58 10.21
N SER A 98 13.30 8.24 11.20
CA SER A 98 14.75 8.38 11.18
C SER A 98 15.37 7.36 10.22
N LYS A 99 16.62 7.59 9.84
CA LYS A 99 17.36 6.66 8.98
C LYS A 99 17.41 5.25 9.58
N GLY A 100 17.72 5.12 10.87
CA GLY A 100 17.77 3.83 11.54
C GLY A 100 16.43 3.10 11.61
N GLU A 101 15.32 3.83 11.70
CA GLU A 101 13.98 3.23 11.58
C GLU A 101 13.73 2.73 10.16
N VAL A 102 14.03 3.54 9.13
CA VAL A 102 13.90 3.13 7.72
C VAL A 102 14.75 1.89 7.43
N ASP A 103 15.97 1.82 7.94
CA ASP A 103 16.88 0.68 7.74
C ASP A 103 16.29 -0.60 8.33
N LYS A 104 15.76 -0.56 9.57
CA LYS A 104 15.19 -1.76 10.22
C LYS A 104 13.82 -2.14 9.67
N PHE A 105 12.99 -1.16 9.34
CA PHE A 105 11.60 -1.37 8.90
C PHE A 105 11.51 -1.67 7.40
N TYR A 106 11.99 -0.75 6.56
CA TYR A 106 11.79 -0.81 5.12
C TYR A 106 12.85 -1.70 4.47
N PHE A 107 14.12 -1.42 4.71
CA PHE A 107 15.21 -2.22 4.12
C PHE A 107 15.40 -3.57 4.82
N GLY A 108 15.13 -3.64 6.13
CA GLY A 108 15.15 -4.86 6.94
C GLY A 108 13.85 -5.66 6.81
N PHE A 109 12.94 -5.54 7.78
CA PHE A 109 11.80 -6.46 7.89
C PHE A 109 10.92 -6.53 6.63
N SER A 110 10.63 -5.38 6.01
CA SER A 110 9.77 -5.37 4.82
C SER A 110 10.47 -6.07 3.65
N ASN A 111 11.68 -5.66 3.28
CA ASN A 111 12.32 -6.11 2.03
C ASN A 111 13.28 -7.30 2.16
N GLN A 112 13.76 -7.60 3.37
CA GLN A 112 14.61 -8.77 3.65
C GLN A 112 13.88 -9.89 4.39
N THR A 113 12.73 -9.63 5.03
CA THR A 113 11.93 -10.68 5.67
C THR A 113 10.65 -10.97 4.88
N LEU A 114 9.71 -10.03 4.81
CA LEU A 114 8.39 -10.27 4.22
C LEU A 114 8.43 -10.45 2.71
N TRP A 115 9.19 -9.61 2.00
CA TRP A 115 9.28 -9.68 0.53
C TRP A 115 9.75 -11.05 0.03
N PRO A 116 10.93 -11.58 0.42
CA PRO A 116 11.37 -12.91 -0.02
C PRO A 116 10.42 -14.03 0.45
N LEU A 117 9.97 -13.98 1.71
CA LEU A 117 9.04 -14.96 2.27
C LEU A 117 7.75 -15.07 1.45
N CYS A 118 7.17 -13.93 1.08
CA CYS A 118 5.89 -13.89 0.38
C CYS A 118 6.00 -14.22 -1.10
N HIS A 119 7.12 -13.90 -1.74
CA HIS A 119 7.33 -14.20 -3.16
C HIS A 119 7.77 -15.65 -3.41
N ASN A 120 8.18 -16.38 -2.36
CA ASN A 120 8.63 -17.77 -2.45
C ASN A 120 9.66 -17.98 -3.58
N VAL A 121 10.65 -17.09 -3.62
CA VAL A 121 11.75 -17.08 -4.60
C VAL A 121 13.03 -17.58 -3.94
N PHE A 122 14.08 -17.82 -4.74
CA PHE A 122 15.36 -18.39 -4.30
C PHE A 122 16.11 -17.58 -3.23
N LYS A 123 15.67 -16.35 -2.91
CA LYS A 123 16.27 -15.51 -1.87
C LYS A 123 15.68 -15.90 -0.51
N GLU A 124 16.53 -16.39 0.40
CA GLU A 124 16.12 -16.72 1.75
C GLU A 124 15.68 -15.48 2.56
N PRO A 125 14.57 -15.55 3.32
CA PRO A 125 14.16 -14.49 4.23
C PRO A 125 15.10 -14.42 5.44
N ILE A 126 15.42 -13.20 5.87
CA ILE A 126 16.24 -12.95 7.06
C ILE A 126 15.33 -12.68 8.24
N PHE A 127 15.49 -13.45 9.32
CA PHE A 127 14.75 -13.27 10.57
C PHE A 127 15.65 -12.62 11.63
N ASP A 128 15.48 -11.30 11.80
CA ASP A 128 16.25 -10.49 12.75
C ASP A 128 15.30 -9.73 13.71
N GLU A 129 15.51 -9.87 15.02
CA GLU A 129 14.66 -9.26 16.06
C GLU A 129 14.73 -7.72 16.05
N SER A 130 15.85 -7.14 15.60
CA SER A 130 15.98 -5.69 15.43
C SER A 130 15.14 -5.18 14.25
N PHE A 131 15.05 -5.96 13.17
CA PHE A 131 14.14 -5.68 12.05
C PHE A 131 12.70 -5.74 12.51
N TRP A 132 12.33 -6.78 13.25
CA TRP A 132 10.99 -6.91 13.81
C TRP A 132 10.62 -5.75 14.75
N SER A 133 11.56 -5.36 15.61
CA SER A 133 11.37 -4.22 16.52
C SER A 133 11.17 -2.91 15.75
N GLY A 134 11.94 -2.67 14.68
CA GLY A 134 11.74 -1.54 13.78
C GLY A 134 10.38 -1.56 13.07
N TYR A 135 9.93 -2.75 12.64
CA TYR A 135 8.63 -2.94 12.01
C TYR A 135 7.45 -2.66 12.94
N LYS A 136 7.50 -3.21 14.17
CA LYS A 136 6.53 -2.90 15.24
C LYS A 136 6.48 -1.42 15.54
N HIS A 137 7.64 -0.80 15.76
CA HIS A 137 7.73 0.63 16.09
C HIS A 137 7.14 1.50 14.98
N THR A 138 7.51 1.22 13.73
CA THR A 138 7.02 2.00 12.58
C THR A 138 5.50 1.85 12.41
N ASN A 139 4.97 0.64 12.53
CA ASN A 139 3.51 0.43 12.49
C ASN A 139 2.78 1.21 13.60
N ALA A 140 3.40 1.38 14.78
CA ALA A 140 2.85 2.21 15.85
C ALA A 140 2.86 3.71 15.49
N LEU A 141 3.89 4.21 14.81
CA LEU A 141 3.92 5.59 14.29
C LEU A 141 2.78 5.86 13.29
N TYR A 142 2.51 4.91 12.39
CA TYR A 142 1.37 5.00 11.47
C TYR A 142 0.04 4.98 12.23
N ALA A 143 -0.12 4.07 13.19
CA ALA A 143 -1.33 3.99 14.01
C ALA A 143 -1.59 5.29 14.79
N GLU A 144 -0.54 5.91 15.32
CA GLU A 144 -0.61 7.20 15.99
C GLU A 144 -1.02 8.34 15.05
N ALA A 145 -0.43 8.40 13.85
CA ALA A 145 -0.81 9.39 12.84
C ALA A 145 -2.30 9.26 12.46
N ILE A 146 -2.80 8.04 12.29
CA ILE A 146 -4.22 7.76 12.03
C ILE A 146 -5.09 8.19 13.20
N ARG A 147 -4.66 7.94 14.45
CA ARG A 147 -5.39 8.36 15.66
C ARG A 147 -5.51 9.88 15.75
N GLN A 148 -4.48 10.62 15.34
CA GLN A 148 -4.53 12.09 15.29
C GLN A 148 -5.54 12.59 14.23
N GLU A 149 -5.62 11.94 13.08
CA GLU A 149 -6.58 12.28 12.01
C GLU A 149 -8.02 11.90 12.34
N THR A 150 -8.21 10.95 13.26
CA THR A 150 -9.52 10.40 13.61
C THR A 150 -10.00 10.83 15.01
N ARG A 151 -9.25 11.71 15.68
CA ARG A 151 -9.61 12.24 17.00
C ARG A 151 -10.89 13.07 16.92
N GLY A 152 -11.89 12.71 17.74
CA GLY A 152 -13.19 13.38 17.74
C GLY A 152 -14.07 13.07 16.53
N ILE A 153 -13.70 12.06 15.73
CA ILE A 153 -14.47 11.61 14.58
C ILE A 153 -15.25 10.34 14.96
N ASP A 154 -16.58 10.38 14.82
CA ASP A 154 -17.45 9.26 15.18
C ASP A 154 -17.30 8.05 14.25
N LYS A 155 -17.10 8.30 12.94
CA LYS A 155 -17.05 7.26 11.90
C LYS A 155 -15.86 7.47 10.99
N ALA A 156 -15.00 6.46 10.87
CA ALA A 156 -13.85 6.50 9.96
C ALA A 156 -13.71 5.20 9.16
N PHE A 157 -13.39 5.34 7.88
CA PHE A 157 -13.01 4.25 7.00
C PHE A 157 -11.52 4.39 6.73
N ILE A 158 -10.73 3.40 7.13
CA ILE A 158 -9.28 3.44 7.03
C ILE A 158 -8.84 2.26 6.16
N TRP A 159 -8.21 2.58 5.03
CA TRP A 159 -7.75 1.61 4.05
C TRP A 159 -6.22 1.52 4.06
N PHE A 160 -5.72 0.43 4.63
CA PHE A 160 -4.29 0.11 4.65
C PHE A 160 -3.87 -0.55 3.35
N HIS A 161 -2.69 -0.19 2.87
CA HIS A 161 -2.09 -0.79 1.71
C HIS A 161 -0.72 -1.35 2.02
N ASP A 162 -0.58 -2.59 1.56
CA ASP A 162 0.65 -3.34 1.39
C ASP A 162 1.24 -3.98 2.64
N TYR A 163 2.24 -4.83 2.42
CA TYR A 163 2.88 -5.69 3.44
C TYR A 163 3.63 -4.92 4.53
N HIS A 164 3.89 -3.64 4.32
CA HIS A 164 4.54 -2.75 5.26
C HIS A 164 3.73 -2.51 6.55
N LEU A 165 2.40 -2.64 6.49
CA LEU A 165 1.50 -2.15 7.54
C LEU A 165 0.71 -3.26 8.23
N GLY A 166 1.25 -4.47 8.32
CA GLY A 166 0.55 -5.66 8.82
C GLY A 166 0.09 -5.58 10.28
N LEU A 167 0.66 -4.69 11.10
CA LEU A 167 0.32 -4.55 12.53
C LEU A 167 -0.53 -3.31 12.85
N ALA A 168 -0.43 -2.28 12.01
CA ALA A 168 -1.11 -1.01 12.20
C ALA A 168 -2.63 -1.14 12.39
N PRO A 169 -3.37 -2.03 11.69
CA PRO A 169 -4.82 -2.17 11.88
C PRO A 169 -5.19 -2.53 13.31
N LYS A 170 -4.46 -3.46 13.94
CA LYS A 170 -4.68 -3.84 15.34
C LYS A 170 -4.36 -2.70 16.30
N MET A 171 -3.25 -2.01 16.07
CA MET A 171 -2.85 -0.87 16.91
C MET A 171 -3.89 0.26 16.85
N VAL A 172 -4.41 0.57 15.66
CA VAL A 172 -5.49 1.55 15.47
C VAL A 172 -6.76 1.12 16.18
N ARG A 173 -7.19 -0.14 16.02
CA ARG A 173 -8.43 -0.63 16.65
C ARG A 173 -8.33 -0.64 18.17
N ASN A 174 -7.16 -0.98 18.72
CA ASN A 174 -6.92 -0.95 20.18
C ASN A 174 -6.91 0.47 20.75
N GLY A 175 -6.47 1.46 19.97
CA GLY A 175 -6.48 2.87 20.37
C GLY A 175 -7.83 3.58 20.21
N ALA A 176 -8.83 2.91 19.62
CA ALA A 176 -10.14 3.49 19.34
C ALA A 176 -11.03 3.53 20.59
N THR A 177 -11.87 4.57 20.70
CA THR A 177 -12.86 4.65 21.79
C THR A 177 -14.06 3.73 21.48
N LYS A 178 -14.78 3.27 22.52
CA LYS A 178 -15.99 2.43 22.33
C LYS A 178 -17.09 3.07 21.49
N LYS A 179 -17.12 4.42 21.40
CA LYS A 179 -18.11 5.17 20.61
C LYS A 179 -17.72 5.31 19.14
N GLN A 180 -16.44 5.11 18.82
CA GLN A 180 -15.90 5.33 17.48
C GLN A 180 -16.15 4.11 16.60
N LYS A 181 -16.90 4.29 15.51
CA LYS A 181 -17.17 3.25 14.52
C LYS A 181 -16.07 3.26 13.45
N LEU A 182 -15.15 2.32 13.56
CA LEU A 182 -14.10 2.10 12.58
C LEU A 182 -14.47 1.00 11.60
N VAL A 183 -14.30 1.28 10.30
CA VAL A 183 -14.24 0.28 9.24
C VAL A 183 -12.81 0.23 8.75
N LEU A 184 -12.15 -0.92 8.95
CA LEU A 184 -10.76 -1.12 8.55
C LEU A 184 -10.70 -2.08 7.36
N ALA A 185 -10.02 -1.68 6.30
CA ALA A 185 -9.74 -2.54 5.17
C ALA A 185 -8.24 -2.60 4.92
N HIS A 186 -7.72 -3.73 4.46
CA HIS A 186 -6.31 -3.88 4.07
C HIS A 186 -6.20 -4.52 2.70
N PHE A 187 -5.47 -3.92 1.78
CA PHE A 187 -5.13 -4.55 0.52
C PHE A 187 -3.64 -4.93 0.48
N TRP A 188 -3.34 -6.22 0.34
CA TRP A 188 -1.99 -6.77 0.32
C TRP A 188 -1.54 -6.99 -1.13
N HIS A 189 -0.56 -6.21 -1.61
CA HIS A 189 -0.24 -6.11 -3.05
C HIS A 189 0.78 -7.13 -3.55
N ILE A 190 1.41 -7.87 -2.65
CA ILE A 190 2.31 -8.96 -3.02
C ILE A 190 1.59 -10.31 -2.88
N PRO A 191 2.15 -11.44 -3.34
CA PRO A 191 1.56 -12.73 -3.06
C PRO A 191 1.43 -13.00 -1.55
N TRP A 192 0.50 -13.87 -1.16
CA TRP A 192 0.53 -14.48 0.16
C TRP A 192 1.07 -15.91 0.03
N PRO A 193 2.14 -16.28 0.75
CA PRO A 193 2.80 -17.56 0.57
C PRO A 193 1.92 -18.70 1.07
N ALA A 194 2.21 -19.93 0.65
CA ALA A 194 1.52 -21.11 1.20
C ALA A 194 1.72 -21.19 2.73
N TRP A 195 0.79 -21.86 3.42
CA TRP A 195 0.73 -21.83 4.89
C TRP A 195 2.00 -22.41 5.54
N ASP A 196 2.60 -23.42 4.93
CA ASP A 196 3.85 -24.06 5.34
C ASP A 196 5.03 -23.10 5.22
N THR A 197 5.18 -22.39 4.09
CA THR A 197 6.17 -21.31 3.96
C THR A 197 5.91 -20.20 4.99
N PHE A 198 4.65 -19.78 5.19
CA PHE A 198 4.31 -18.73 6.15
C PHE A 198 4.70 -19.10 7.59
N THR A 199 4.59 -20.38 7.97
CA THR A 199 4.96 -20.84 9.32
C THR A 199 6.44 -20.69 9.66
N LEU A 200 7.30 -20.44 8.66
CA LEU A 200 8.71 -20.12 8.88
C LEU A 200 8.89 -18.75 9.57
N LEU A 201 7.93 -17.83 9.45
CA LEU A 201 8.02 -16.50 10.04
C LEU A 201 7.84 -16.56 11.57
N PRO A 202 8.85 -16.21 12.38
CA PRO A 202 8.75 -16.32 13.84
C PRO A 202 7.61 -15.50 14.43
N TRP A 203 7.33 -14.33 13.84
CA TRP A 203 6.28 -13.39 14.27
C TRP A 203 4.99 -13.51 13.46
N GLY A 204 4.78 -14.66 12.79
CA GLY A 204 3.63 -14.90 11.93
C GLY A 204 2.29 -14.76 12.66
N LYS A 205 2.23 -15.16 13.95
CA LYS A 205 1.04 -15.02 14.78
C LYS A 205 0.64 -13.55 14.96
N GLU A 206 1.61 -12.68 15.22
CA GLU A 206 1.40 -11.25 15.42
C GLU A 206 0.98 -10.56 14.12
N ILE A 207 1.57 -10.94 12.99
CA ILE A 207 1.16 -10.45 11.67
C ILE A 207 -0.30 -10.86 11.38
N LEU A 208 -0.67 -12.12 11.63
CA LEU A 208 -2.04 -12.58 11.41
C LEU A 208 -3.05 -11.89 12.34
N ASP A 209 -2.74 -11.70 13.63
CA ASP A 209 -3.61 -10.93 14.55
C ASP A 209 -3.72 -9.45 14.12
N GLY A 210 -2.61 -8.87 13.63
CA GLY A 210 -2.58 -7.55 13.00
C GLY A 210 -3.54 -7.45 11.81
N MET A 211 -3.44 -8.40 10.87
CA MET A 211 -4.28 -8.46 9.68
C MET A 211 -5.76 -8.73 10.01
N LEU A 212 -6.05 -9.64 10.94
CA LEU A 212 -7.43 -9.97 11.37
C LEU A 212 -8.09 -8.85 12.21
N ALA A 213 -7.36 -7.78 12.54
CA ALA A 213 -7.97 -6.56 13.04
C ALA A 213 -8.72 -5.78 11.95
N ASN A 214 -8.54 -6.09 10.67
CA ASN A 214 -9.37 -5.54 9.60
C ASN A 214 -10.80 -6.10 9.63
N ASP A 215 -11.72 -5.47 8.90
CA ASP A 215 -13.06 -5.97 8.59
C ASP A 215 -13.09 -6.56 7.16
N LEU A 216 -12.22 -6.06 6.26
CA LEU A 216 -11.99 -6.58 4.91
C LEU A 216 -10.49 -6.71 4.63
N ILE A 217 -10.07 -7.85 4.09
CA ILE A 217 -8.72 -8.09 3.59
C ILE A 217 -8.82 -8.44 2.11
N GLY A 218 -8.13 -7.66 1.27
CA GLY A 218 -8.07 -7.82 -0.17
C GLY A 218 -6.72 -8.37 -0.64
N PHE A 219 -6.77 -9.30 -1.59
CA PHE A 219 -5.60 -9.82 -2.31
C PHE A 219 -5.85 -9.77 -3.82
N HIS A 220 -4.82 -9.93 -4.64
CA HIS A 220 -5.00 -9.95 -6.10
C HIS A 220 -5.71 -11.22 -6.61
N LEU A 221 -5.36 -12.39 -6.08
CA LEU A 221 -5.81 -13.68 -6.61
C LEU A 221 -6.59 -14.49 -5.56
N PRO A 222 -7.56 -15.32 -5.98
CA PRO A 222 -8.26 -16.24 -5.08
C PRO A 222 -7.32 -17.18 -4.32
N SER A 223 -6.24 -17.64 -4.97
CA SER A 223 -5.23 -18.50 -4.33
C SER A 223 -4.55 -17.83 -3.13
N TYR A 224 -4.28 -16.53 -3.19
CA TYR A 224 -3.69 -15.79 -2.06
C TYR A 224 -4.69 -15.67 -0.90
N CYS A 225 -5.99 -15.52 -1.19
CA CYS A 225 -7.03 -15.57 -0.17
C CYS A 225 -7.05 -16.93 0.55
N ILE A 226 -7.00 -18.02 -0.22
CA ILE A 226 -6.98 -19.39 0.33
C ILE A 226 -5.73 -19.60 1.18
N ASN A 227 -4.56 -19.19 0.69
CA ASN A 227 -3.31 -19.30 1.43
C ASN A 227 -3.34 -18.51 2.75
N PHE A 228 -3.84 -17.28 2.75
CA PHE A 228 -4.02 -16.48 3.96
C PHE A 228 -4.92 -17.17 4.98
N LEU A 229 -6.08 -17.68 4.54
CA LEU A 229 -7.01 -18.40 5.40
C LEU A 229 -6.39 -19.70 5.94
N ALA A 230 -5.60 -20.41 5.13
CA ALA A 230 -4.85 -21.58 5.58
C ALA A 230 -3.79 -21.21 6.63
N SER A 231 -3.07 -20.10 6.46
CA SER A 231 -2.15 -19.57 7.49
C SER A 231 -2.91 -19.27 8.79
N VAL A 232 -4.09 -18.64 8.72
CA VAL A 232 -4.94 -18.37 9.90
C VAL A 232 -5.36 -19.67 10.59
N GLU A 233 -5.79 -20.67 9.82
CA GLU A 233 -6.20 -21.96 10.36
C GLU A 233 -5.04 -22.68 11.07
N LYS A 234 -3.88 -22.74 10.41
CA LYS A 234 -2.74 -23.53 10.90
C LYS A 234 -1.97 -22.85 12.04
N VAL A 235 -1.81 -21.52 11.98
CA VAL A 235 -1.03 -20.77 12.98
C VAL A 235 -1.88 -20.36 14.18
N LEU A 236 -3.14 -20.00 13.97
CA LEU A 236 -4.03 -19.52 15.05
C LEU A 236 -5.03 -20.58 15.55
N GLY A 237 -5.18 -21.70 14.85
CA GLY A 237 -6.18 -22.72 15.18
C GLY A 237 -7.62 -22.28 14.91
N ILE A 238 -7.83 -21.27 14.06
CA ILE A 238 -9.14 -20.68 13.81
C ILE A 238 -9.65 -21.15 12.46
N LYS A 239 -10.70 -21.98 12.46
CA LYS A 239 -11.28 -22.55 11.24
C LYS A 239 -12.02 -21.48 10.41
N PRO A 240 -11.55 -21.15 9.19
CA PRO A 240 -12.27 -20.26 8.28
C PRO A 240 -13.44 -20.96 7.61
N ASP A 241 -14.36 -20.16 7.07
CA ASP A 241 -15.31 -20.63 6.07
C ASP A 241 -14.74 -20.37 4.67
N TYR A 242 -14.16 -21.40 4.09
CA TYR A 242 -13.56 -21.36 2.75
C TYR A 242 -14.59 -21.18 1.63
N ARG A 243 -15.87 -21.52 1.83
CA ARG A 243 -16.91 -21.38 0.79
C ARG A 243 -17.21 -19.92 0.49
N VAL A 244 -17.21 -19.09 1.53
CA VAL A 244 -17.47 -17.64 1.44
C VAL A 244 -16.25 -16.78 1.73
N LEU A 245 -15.08 -17.40 1.89
CA LEU A 245 -13.79 -16.78 2.21
C LEU A 245 -13.88 -15.81 3.41
N ASN A 246 -14.43 -16.27 4.52
CA ASN A 246 -14.57 -15.48 5.74
C ASN A 246 -13.92 -16.18 6.93
N VAL A 247 -13.55 -15.42 7.95
CA VAL A 247 -13.13 -15.97 9.24
C VAL A 247 -13.74 -15.18 10.39
N LYS A 248 -14.20 -15.89 11.43
CA LYS A 248 -14.68 -15.27 12.67
C LYS A 248 -13.50 -15.04 13.60
N TYR A 249 -13.26 -13.80 14.00
CA TYR A 249 -12.16 -13.43 14.89
C TYR A 249 -12.61 -12.40 15.92
N LYS A 250 -12.45 -12.72 17.22
CA LYS A 250 -12.81 -11.84 18.35
C LYS A 250 -14.21 -11.21 18.22
N GLY A 251 -15.20 -12.04 17.87
CA GLY A 251 -16.60 -11.63 17.71
C GLY A 251 -16.95 -10.88 16.42
N ARG A 252 -15.99 -10.68 15.50
CA ARG A 252 -16.21 -10.05 14.20
C ARG A 252 -16.09 -11.06 13.07
N THR A 253 -16.77 -10.80 11.95
CA THR A 253 -16.56 -11.54 10.70
C THR A 253 -15.61 -10.73 9.83
N ILE A 254 -14.50 -11.35 9.44
CA ILE A 254 -13.48 -10.75 8.59
C ILE A 254 -13.68 -11.33 7.20
N HIS A 255 -13.90 -10.46 6.23
CA HIS A 255 -14.06 -10.84 4.83
C HIS A 255 -12.71 -10.88 4.14
N VAL A 256 -12.39 -11.97 3.44
CA VAL A 256 -11.19 -12.11 2.63
C VAL A 256 -11.60 -12.23 1.17
N ARG A 257 -11.15 -11.33 0.29
CA ARG A 257 -11.66 -11.24 -1.08
C ARG A 257 -10.57 -11.01 -2.12
N PRO A 258 -10.69 -11.61 -3.32
CA PRO A 258 -9.82 -11.30 -4.44
C PRO A 258 -10.32 -10.03 -5.15
N PHE A 259 -9.44 -9.03 -5.28
CA PHE A 259 -9.62 -7.86 -6.14
C PHE A 259 -8.37 -7.67 -7.00
N PRO A 260 -8.34 -8.19 -8.24
CA PRO A 260 -7.21 -7.97 -9.14
C PRO A 260 -7.09 -6.48 -9.46
N ILE A 261 -5.91 -5.90 -9.23
CA ILE A 261 -5.67 -4.49 -9.56
C ILE A 261 -5.44 -4.38 -11.08
N SER A 262 -5.79 -3.23 -11.63
CA SER A 262 -5.53 -2.89 -13.03
C SER A 262 -4.98 -1.48 -13.13
N VAL A 263 -4.74 -1.02 -14.35
CA VAL A 263 -4.25 0.31 -14.66
C VAL A 263 -5.38 1.17 -15.23
N ASP A 264 -5.21 2.49 -15.21
CA ASP A 264 -6.05 3.40 -15.97
C ASP A 264 -5.74 3.26 -17.47
N PHE A 265 -6.40 2.27 -18.10
CA PHE A 265 -6.22 1.94 -19.51
C PHE A 265 -6.49 3.14 -20.41
N ASP A 266 -7.57 3.90 -20.16
CA ASP A 266 -7.97 5.03 -21.00
C ASP A 266 -6.93 6.14 -20.98
N THR A 267 -6.36 6.45 -19.80
CA THR A 267 -5.28 7.43 -19.69
C THR A 267 -4.01 6.95 -20.41
N ILE A 268 -3.64 5.67 -20.24
CA ILE A 268 -2.45 5.10 -20.88
C ILE A 268 -2.60 5.07 -22.42
N ASP A 269 -3.74 4.64 -22.94
CA ASP A 269 -4.02 4.60 -24.38
C ASP A 269 -3.95 6.00 -25.00
N LYS A 270 -4.56 7.02 -24.34
CA LYS A 270 -4.46 8.42 -24.78
C LYS A 270 -3.03 8.93 -24.79
N LEU A 271 -2.23 8.60 -23.77
CA LEU A 271 -0.82 8.99 -23.71
C LEU A 271 -0.01 8.33 -24.84
N ALA A 272 -0.23 7.03 -25.08
CA ALA A 272 0.47 6.27 -26.10
C ALA A 272 0.19 6.78 -27.53
N ARG A 273 -0.98 7.38 -27.76
CA ARG A 273 -1.38 7.94 -29.08
C ARG A 273 -0.87 9.36 -29.35
N LYS A 274 -0.16 10.00 -28.41
CA LYS A 274 0.34 11.37 -28.62
C LYS A 274 1.34 11.41 -29.79
N PRO A 275 1.32 12.47 -30.64
CA PRO A 275 2.24 12.58 -31.79
C PRO A 275 3.72 12.47 -31.42
N GLY A 276 4.10 12.94 -30.22
CA GLY A 276 5.46 12.80 -29.69
C GLY A 276 5.90 11.34 -29.52
N VAL A 277 4.99 10.46 -29.10
CA VAL A 277 5.27 9.02 -28.95
C VAL A 277 5.51 8.37 -30.30
N ALA A 278 4.72 8.70 -31.33
CA ALA A 278 4.94 8.19 -32.68
C ALA A 278 6.31 8.62 -33.26
N ARG A 279 6.72 9.88 -33.02
CA ARG A 279 8.06 10.37 -33.39
C ARG A 279 9.15 9.60 -32.66
N GLU A 280 8.97 9.34 -31.38
CA GLU A 280 9.93 8.62 -30.56
C GLU A 280 10.06 7.14 -30.98
N ILE A 281 8.94 6.49 -31.30
CA ILE A 281 8.93 5.14 -31.88
C ILE A 281 9.74 5.11 -33.18
N LYS A 282 9.54 6.09 -34.07
CA LYS A 282 10.31 6.18 -35.33
C LYS A 282 11.80 6.40 -35.07
N ARG A 283 12.14 7.24 -34.09
CA ARG A 283 13.53 7.50 -33.69
C ARG A 283 14.20 6.25 -33.15
N VAL A 284 13.58 5.57 -32.18
CA VAL A 284 14.14 4.38 -31.51
C VAL A 284 14.24 3.19 -32.47
N ARG A 285 13.31 3.05 -33.43
CA ARG A 285 13.36 2.01 -34.47
C ARG A 285 14.30 2.31 -35.64
N ALA A 286 14.91 3.49 -35.67
CA ALA A 286 15.81 3.82 -36.76
C ALA A 286 17.03 2.87 -36.71
N PRO A 287 17.53 2.37 -37.86
CA PRO A 287 18.56 1.31 -37.89
C PRO A 287 19.83 1.63 -37.11
N GLN A 288 20.15 2.92 -36.94
CA GLN A 288 21.29 3.38 -36.15
C GLN A 288 21.16 3.10 -34.64
N TYR A 289 19.94 2.86 -34.12
CA TYR A 289 19.71 2.52 -32.71
C TYR A 289 19.35 1.05 -32.54
N ILE A 290 18.45 0.52 -33.39
CA ILE A 290 18.00 -0.87 -33.31
C ILE A 290 18.00 -1.47 -34.73
N PRO A 291 19.07 -2.17 -35.14
CA PRO A 291 19.20 -2.74 -36.48
C PRO A 291 18.43 -4.06 -36.66
N TYR A 292 17.69 -4.51 -35.65
CA TYR A 292 17.01 -5.80 -35.63
C TYR A 292 15.53 -5.69 -36.03
N LYS A 293 15.05 -6.68 -36.79
CA LYS A 293 13.64 -6.78 -37.21
C LYS A 293 12.67 -6.98 -36.03
N TYR A 294 13.10 -7.72 -35.01
CA TYR A 294 12.30 -8.03 -33.82
C TYR A 294 12.97 -7.46 -32.56
N ILE A 295 12.14 -6.97 -31.63
CA ILE A 295 12.59 -6.32 -30.41
C ILE A 295 11.82 -6.95 -29.24
N GLY A 296 12.55 -7.56 -28.31
CA GLY A 296 12.03 -7.90 -26.99
C GLY A 296 12.20 -6.72 -26.05
N VAL A 297 11.19 -6.40 -25.26
CA VAL A 297 11.23 -5.28 -24.29
C VAL A 297 10.80 -5.80 -22.92
N GLY A 298 11.68 -5.66 -21.93
CA GLY A 298 11.38 -5.85 -20.51
C GLY A 298 11.46 -4.51 -19.79
N VAL A 299 10.48 -4.20 -18.94
CA VAL A 299 10.44 -2.96 -18.15
C VAL A 299 10.05 -3.31 -16.73
N ASP A 300 11.07 -3.45 -15.89
CA ASP A 300 10.93 -3.93 -14.54
C ASP A 300 11.86 -3.19 -13.59
N ARG A 301 11.52 -3.23 -12.29
CA ARG A 301 12.49 -2.88 -11.26
C ARG A 301 13.58 -3.95 -11.26
N ILE A 302 14.82 -3.56 -10.97
CA ILE A 302 15.91 -4.51 -10.72
C ILE A 302 15.61 -5.21 -9.39
N ASP A 303 14.94 -6.35 -9.48
CA ASP A 303 14.41 -7.13 -8.36
C ASP A 303 14.46 -8.62 -8.74
N TYR A 304 14.94 -9.46 -7.83
CA TYR A 304 15.12 -10.89 -8.07
C TYR A 304 13.81 -11.65 -8.33
N THR A 305 12.67 -11.04 -8.02
CA THR A 305 11.34 -11.60 -8.35
C THR A 305 11.01 -11.53 -9.85
N LYS A 306 11.83 -10.87 -10.67
CA LYS A 306 11.56 -10.60 -12.08
C LYS A 306 12.24 -11.56 -13.06
N GLY A 307 13.10 -12.45 -12.58
CA GLY A 307 13.79 -13.43 -13.44
C GLY A 307 14.72 -12.80 -14.47
N ILE A 308 15.22 -11.57 -14.19
CA ILE A 308 16.20 -10.87 -15.03
C ILE A 308 17.64 -11.25 -14.62
N LEU A 309 17.82 -11.58 -13.34
CA LEU A 309 19.09 -11.94 -12.71
C LEU A 309 19.23 -13.47 -12.62
#